data_AF-A0AAD7DA43-F1
#
_entry.id   AF-A0AAD7DA43-F1
#
_cell.length_a   1.000
_cell.length_b   1.000
_cell.length_c   1.000
_cell.angle_alpha   90.00
_cell.angle_beta   90.00
_cell.angle_gamma   90.00
#
_symmetry.space_group_name_H-M   'P 1'
#
loop_
_entity.id
_entity.type
_entity.pdbx_description
1 polymer ?
#
loop_
_entity_poly.entity_id
_entity_poly.type
_entity_poly.pdbx_seq_one_letter_code
_entity_poly.pdbx_strand_id
1 'polypeptide(L)'
;DELGILSILRDGNPQASGKEHVSQLLNSFVHDGPQGKHICLALELLGISILDVYQSFDGSLPLILVQRVAKHVLQALQYIHE
;
A
#
# COMPACT_ATOMS: atom_id res chain seq x y z
N ASP A 1 -12.85 6.82 -6.96
CA ASP A 1 -12.30 5.64 -7.66
C ASP A 1 -10.90 5.37 -7.12
N GLU A 2 -10.25 4.28 -7.52
CA GLU A 2 -8.94 3.89 -6.99
C GLU A 2 -7.86 4.95 -7.28
N LEU A 3 -7.81 5.47 -8.52
CA LEU A 3 -6.87 6.54 -8.90
C LEU A 3 -7.05 7.81 -8.06
N GLY A 4 -8.30 8.24 -7.84
CA GLY A 4 -8.58 9.42 -7.02
C GLY A 4 -8.13 9.23 -5.57
N ILE A 5 -8.41 8.07 -4.96
CA ILE A 5 -7.99 7.77 -3.58
C ILE A 5 -6.47 7.75 -3.47
N LEU A 6 -5.78 7.04 -4.37
CA LEU A 6 -4.33 6.95 -4.36
C LEU A 6 -3.66 8.30 -4.61
N SER A 7 -4.28 9.18 -5.41
CA SER A 7 -3.79 10.55 -5.62
C SER A 7 -3.94 11.40 -4.35
N ILE A 8 -5.07 11.30 -3.65
CA ILE A 8 -5.27 11.97 -2.35
C ILE A 8 -4.23 11.50 -1.33
N LEU A 9 -4.00 10.18 -1.23
CA LEU A 9 -3.03 9.62 -0.29
C LEU A 9 -1.59 10.01 -0.62
N ARG A 10 -1.25 10.15 -1.90
CA ARG A 10 0.06 10.65 -2.35
C ARG A 10 0.26 12.12 -1.99
N ASP A 11 -0.76 12.94 -2.25
CA ASP A 11 -0.71 14.40 -2.12
C ASP A 11 -1.04 14.91 -0.69
N GLY A 12 -1.45 14.00 0.20
CA GLY A 12 -1.64 14.24 1.62
C GLY A 12 -0.35 14.61 2.37
N ASN A 13 -0.48 14.87 3.68
CA ASN A 13 0.57 15.45 4.51
C ASN A 13 1.91 14.66 4.39
N PRO A 14 2.97 15.23 3.77
CA PRO A 14 4.23 14.55 3.56
C PRO A 14 5.02 14.32 4.85
N GLN A 15 4.67 14.99 5.94
CA GLN A 15 5.32 14.86 7.25
C GLN A 15 4.59 13.87 8.18
N ALA A 16 3.46 13.31 7.75
CA ALA A 16 2.74 12.32 8.55
C ALA A 16 3.53 11.01 8.60
N SER A 17 3.85 10.55 9.80
CA SER A 17 4.64 9.33 10.03
C SER A 17 3.96 8.04 9.55
N GLY A 18 2.64 8.07 9.31
CA GLY A 18 1.91 6.93 8.74
C GLY A 18 2.00 6.79 7.21
N LYS A 19 2.48 7.84 6.51
CA LYS A 19 2.53 7.87 5.04
C LYS A 19 3.39 6.74 4.45
N GLU A 20 4.53 6.46 5.09
CA GLU A 20 5.47 5.40 4.67
C GLU A 20 4.90 3.98 4.80
N HIS A 21 3.77 3.81 5.48
CA HIS A 21 3.11 2.52 5.67
C HIS A 21 1.93 2.31 4.70
N VAL A 22 1.74 3.20 3.73
CA VAL A 22 0.71 3.11 2.68
C VAL A 22 1.39 3.08 1.33
N SER A 23 0.92 2.21 0.43
CA SER A 23 1.43 2.13 -0.95
C SER A 23 1.30 3.47 -1.68
N GLN A 24 2.40 3.95 -2.25
CA GLN A 24 2.44 5.23 -2.94
C GLN A 24 2.23 5.11 -4.44
N LEU A 25 1.35 5.95 -4.98
CA LEU A 25 1.20 6.15 -6.42
C LEU A 25 2.35 7.02 -6.94
N LEU A 26 3.18 6.46 -7.80
CA LEU A 26 4.26 7.18 -8.47
C LEU A 26 3.74 7.93 -9.70
N ASN A 27 2.91 7.28 -10.50
CA ASN A 27 2.33 7.86 -11.71
C ASN A 27 1.04 7.15 -12.13
N SER A 28 0.26 7.79 -12.97
CA SER A 28 -0.88 7.20 -13.66
C SER A 28 -0.93 7.68 -15.10
N PHE A 29 -1.25 6.79 -16.03
CA PHE A 29 -1.35 7.14 -17.45
C PHE A 29 -2.43 6.32 -18.15
N VAL A 30 -2.84 6.76 -19.34
CA VAL A 30 -3.77 6.02 -20.19
C VAL A 30 -2.99 5.33 -21.29
N HIS A 31 -3.20 4.03 -21.44
CA HIS A 31 -2.66 3.22 -22.52
C HIS A 31 -3.76 2.88 -23.53
N ASP A 32 -3.57 3.26 -24.80
CA ASP A 32 -4.42 2.86 -25.91
C ASP A 32 -4.04 1.46 -26.40
N GLY A 33 -4.83 0.46 -25.99
CA GLY A 33 -4.65 -0.94 -26.37
C GLY A 33 -5.64 -1.42 -27.43
N PRO A 34 -5.48 -2.65 -27.95
CA PRO A 34 -6.38 -3.22 -28.97
C PRO A 34 -7.85 -3.28 -28.55
N GLN A 35 -8.12 -3.28 -27.24
CA GLN A 35 -9.46 -3.37 -26.66
C GLN A 35 -9.97 -2.01 -26.12
N GLY A 36 -9.25 -0.92 -26.40
CA GLY A 36 -9.62 0.43 -25.98
C GLY A 36 -8.62 1.05 -25.00
N LYS A 37 -9.09 2.03 -24.23
CA LYS A 37 -8.27 2.81 -23.29
C LYS A 37 -8.20 2.13 -21.93
N HIS A 38 -7.00 1.91 -21.43
CA HIS A 38 -6.72 1.34 -20.12
C HIS A 38 -6.06 2.37 -19.23
N ILE A 39 -6.55 2.54 -18.00
CA ILE A 39 -5.86 3.34 -16.98
C ILE A 39 -4.81 2.44 -16.33
N CYS A 40 -3.56 2.86 -16.37
CA CYS A 40 -2.43 2.16 -15.77
C CYS A 40 -1.92 2.94 -14.56
N LEU A 41 -1.72 2.23 -13.45
CA LEU A 41 -1.18 2.78 -12.20
C LEU A 41 0.25 2.28 -12.01
N ALA A 42 1.19 3.21 -11.81
CA ALA A 42 2.55 2.90 -11.42
C ALA A 42 2.70 3.14 -9.92
N LEU A 43 2.85 2.06 -9.16
CA LEU A 43 3.05 2.08 -7.71
C LEU A 43 4.53 1.85 -7.39
N GLU A 44 4.93 2.13 -6.16
CA GLU A 44 6.24 1.71 -5.65
C GLU A 44 6.38 0.18 -5.62
N LEU A 45 7.63 -0.29 -5.62
CA LEU A 45 7.92 -1.72 -5.51
C LEU A 45 7.70 -2.19 -4.08
N LEU A 46 6.77 -3.14 -3.91
CA LEU A 46 6.50 -3.79 -2.64
C LEU A 46 7.08 -5.20 -2.62
N GLY A 47 7.35 -5.69 -1.41
CA GLY A 47 7.82 -7.05 -1.19
C GLY A 47 6.68 -8.08 -1.17
N ILE A 48 6.97 -9.23 -0.57
CA ILE A 48 6.00 -10.29 -0.32
C ILE A 48 4.88 -9.85 0.64
N SER A 49 3.71 -10.46 0.51
CA SER A 49 2.59 -10.18 1.40
C SER A 49 2.78 -10.85 2.77
N ILE A 50 2.06 -10.37 3.79
CA ILE A 50 2.05 -11.02 5.11
C ILE A 50 1.47 -12.44 5.05
N LEU A 51 0.62 -12.75 4.07
CA LEU A 51 0.13 -14.10 3.85
C LEU A 51 1.26 -15.03 3.38
N ASP A 52 2.11 -14.57 2.45
CA ASP A 52 3.28 -15.34 2.01
C ASP A 52 4.24 -15.60 3.17
N VAL A 53 4.46 -14.57 4.02
CA VAL A 53 5.23 -14.73 5.25
C VAL A 53 4.57 -15.72 6.19
N TYR A 54 3.27 -15.65 6.43
CA TYR A 54 2.55 -16.60 7.28
C TYR A 54 2.68 -18.05 6.78
N GLN A 55 2.54 -18.25 5.47
CA GLN A 55 2.65 -19.57 4.83
C GLN A 55 4.06 -20.17 4.92
N SER A 56 5.10 -19.36 5.16
CA SER A 56 6.46 -19.87 5.41
C SER A 56 6.69 -20.34 6.85
N PHE A 57 5.69 -20.21 7.75
CA PHE A 57 5.75 -20.72 9.12
C PHE A 57 4.77 -21.88 9.32
N ASP A 58 5.11 -22.78 10.26
CA ASP A 58 4.26 -23.91 10.61
C ASP A 58 3.12 -23.49 11.57
N GLY A 59 2.15 -22.77 11.03
CA GLY A 59 0.84 -22.52 11.65
C GLY A 59 0.72 -21.23 12.47
N SER A 60 1.82 -20.53 12.79
CA SER A 60 1.75 -19.24 13.49
C SER A 60 2.96 -18.33 13.23
N LEU A 61 2.74 -17.02 13.29
CA LEU A 61 3.81 -16.02 13.24
C LEU A 61 4.34 -15.72 14.65
N PRO A 62 5.65 -15.50 14.83
CA PRO A 62 6.22 -14.97 16.06
C PRO A 62 5.50 -13.70 16.51
N LEU A 63 5.15 -13.62 17.80
CA LEU A 63 4.39 -12.49 18.36
C LEU A 63 5.03 -11.13 18.05
N ILE A 64 6.37 -11.06 18.06
CA ILE A 64 7.12 -9.85 17.73
C ILE A 64 6.85 -9.35 16.30
N LEU A 65 6.69 -10.26 15.34
CA LEU A 65 6.34 -9.90 13.95
C LEU A 65 4.90 -9.40 13.87
N VAL A 66 3.97 -10.09 14.54
CA VAL A 66 2.56 -9.68 14.59
C VAL A 66 2.43 -8.28 15.19
N GLN A 67 3.09 -8.00 16.31
CA GLN A 67 3.09 -6.69 16.94
C GLN A 67 3.65 -5.59 16.03
N ARG A 68 4.74 -5.89 15.30
CA ARG A 68 5.35 -4.94 14.37
C ARG A 68 4.43 -4.64 13.18
N VAL A 69 3.85 -5.67 12.56
CA VAL A 69 2.89 -5.51 11.46
C VAL A 69 1.67 -4.72 11.93
N ALA A 70 1.10 -5.08 13.08
CA ALA A 70 -0.06 -4.37 13.65
C ALA A 70 0.27 -2.89 13.89
N LYS A 71 1.45 -2.57 14.42
CA LYS A 71 1.89 -1.19 14.61
C LYS A 71 1.94 -0.42 13.28
N HIS A 72 2.58 -0.97 12.25
CA HIS A 72 2.65 -0.32 10.93
C HIS A 72 1.26 -0.13 10.31
N VAL A 73 0.38 -1.14 10.42
CA VAL A 73 -1.01 -1.04 9.93
C VAL A 73 -1.77 0.06 10.66
N LEU A 74 -1.61 0.18 11.98
CA LEU A 74 -2.27 1.25 12.76
C LEU A 74 -1.75 2.64 12.37
N GLN A 75 -0.44 2.79 12.14
CA GLN A 75 0.14 4.05 11.66
C GLN A 75 -0.38 4.40 10.25
N ALA A 76 -0.47 3.42 9.34
CA ALA A 76 -1.07 3.60 8.03
C ALA A 76 -2.53 4.06 8.12
N LEU A 77 -3.33 3.39 8.94
CA LEU A 77 -4.74 3.72 9.14
C LEU A 77 -4.92 5.12 9.76
N GLN A 78 -4.07 5.50 10.71
CA GLN A 78 -4.07 6.86 11.24
C GLN A 78 -3.86 7.88 10.12
N TYR A 79 -2.88 7.68 9.24
CA TYR A 79 -2.64 8.56 8.11
C TYR A 79 -3.80 8.61 7.11
N ILE A 80 -4.45 7.47 6.85
CA ILE A 80 -5.60 7.40 5.92
C ILE A 80 -6.83 8.14 6.50
N HIS A 81 -6.96 8.22 7.82
CA HIS A 81 -8.10 8.86 8.48
C HIS A 81 -7.93 10.37 8.72
N GLU A 82 -6.70 10.90 8.61
CA GLU A 82 -6.37 12.32 8.74
C GLU A 82 -6.51 13.07 7.41
#